data_AF-A0A661RFJ9-F1
#
_entry.id   AF-A0A661RFJ9-F1
#
_cell.length_a   1.000
_cell.length_b   1.000
_cell.length_c   1.000
_cell.angle_alpha   90.00
_cell.angle_beta   90.00
_cell.angle_gamma   90.00
#
_symmetry.space_group_name_H-M   'P 1'
#
loop_
_entity.id
_entity.type
_entity.pdbx_description
1 polymer ?
#
loop_
_entity_poly.entity_id
_entity_poly.type
_entity_poly.pdbx_seq_one_letter_code
_entity_poly.pdbx_strand_id
1 'polypeptide(L)'
;MGMVTVVVDTREQEPYGFDSEFVSSVRKTLPAGDYSIEGFETRVAVERKSMADFVSTVIRGRKRFYKELEKLRHYDAACVVVEANYRDVLGACYKSDAHPNTIIGTIASIIIDFGVPVYFCSDRQAACRFAYEFLMRFHRRFAQCQEKQTPRQNSGEE
;
A
#
# COMPACT_ATOMS: atom_id res chain seq x y z
N MET A 1 -1.69 -14.87 19.63
CA MET A 1 -2.04 -14.43 18.27
C MET A 1 -1.13 -15.14 17.29
N GLY A 2 -1.68 -15.71 16.23
CA GLY A 2 -0.87 -16.28 15.15
C GLY A 2 -0.03 -15.21 14.45
N MET A 3 1.02 -15.65 13.77
CA MET A 3 1.87 -14.81 12.94
C MET A 3 1.04 -14.18 11.81
N VAL A 4 1.21 -12.88 11.57
CA VAL A 4 0.46 -12.17 10.52
C VAL A 4 1.03 -12.53 9.15
N THR A 5 0.16 -12.89 8.22
CA THR A 5 0.55 -13.16 6.82
C THR A 5 0.37 -11.92 5.96
N VAL A 6 1.47 -11.41 5.40
CA VAL A 6 1.45 -10.38 4.36
C VAL A 6 1.14 -11.04 3.01
N VAL A 7 0.16 -10.52 2.30
CA VAL A 7 -0.14 -10.91 0.92
C VAL A 7 0.62 -9.98 0.00
N VAL A 8 1.44 -10.56 -0.88
CA VAL A 8 2.21 -9.86 -1.89
C VAL A 8 1.57 -10.13 -3.25
N ASP A 9 1.25 -9.06 -3.99
CA ASP A 9 0.65 -9.19 -5.30
C ASP A 9 1.54 -9.99 -6.27
N THR A 10 0.96 -10.89 -7.07
CA THR A 10 1.72 -11.73 -8.00
C THR A 10 2.39 -10.96 -9.14
N ARG A 11 1.98 -9.73 -9.43
CA ARG A 11 2.57 -8.87 -10.45
C ARG A 11 3.78 -8.11 -9.93
N GLU A 12 3.94 -7.97 -8.62
CA GLU A 12 5.09 -7.32 -8.01
C GLU A 12 6.36 -8.16 -8.27
N GLN A 13 7.31 -7.61 -9.02
CA GLN A 13 8.51 -8.33 -9.48
C GLN A 13 9.63 -8.32 -8.46
N GLU A 14 9.74 -7.23 -7.69
CA GLU A 14 10.78 -7.04 -6.69
C GLU A 14 10.14 -6.85 -5.31
N PRO A 15 9.53 -7.89 -4.75
CA PRO A 15 8.78 -7.79 -3.51
C PRO A 15 9.70 -7.41 -2.35
N TYR A 16 9.15 -6.66 -1.39
CA TYR A 16 9.86 -6.33 -0.16
C TYR A 16 10.24 -7.59 0.62
N GLY A 17 11.44 -7.55 1.21
CA GLY A 17 11.86 -8.53 2.20
C GLY A 17 11.36 -8.12 3.57
N PHE A 18 10.19 -8.59 3.95
CA PHE A 18 9.73 -8.47 5.33
C PHE A 18 10.46 -9.48 6.20
N ASP A 19 10.73 -9.11 7.45
CA ASP A 19 11.41 -9.97 8.40
C ASP A 19 10.53 -11.16 8.78
N SER A 20 10.99 -12.35 8.36
CA SER A 20 10.29 -13.62 8.54
C SER A 20 10.20 -14.07 10.00
N GLU A 21 10.92 -13.43 10.93
CA GLU A 21 10.74 -13.70 12.36
C GLU A 21 9.40 -13.13 12.88
N PHE A 22 8.87 -12.10 12.22
CA PHE A 22 7.68 -11.38 12.68
C PHE A 22 6.43 -11.59 11.81
N VAL A 23 6.60 -11.79 10.51
CA VAL A 23 5.48 -11.96 9.56
C VAL A 23 5.78 -13.03 8.52
N SER A 24 4.76 -13.75 8.10
CA SER A 24 4.85 -14.65 6.95
C SER A 24 4.49 -13.87 5.68
N SER A 25 4.80 -14.42 4.51
CA SER A 25 4.43 -13.81 3.24
C SER A 25 3.92 -14.86 2.26
N VAL A 26 2.86 -14.52 1.53
CA VAL A 26 2.28 -15.37 0.47
C VAL A 26 2.07 -14.55 -0.79
N ARG A 27 2.18 -15.22 -1.95
CA ARG A 27 1.93 -14.61 -3.26
C ARG A 27 0.50 -14.88 -3.69
N LYS A 28 -0.32 -13.84 -3.88
CA LYS A 28 -1.69 -13.95 -4.41
C LYS A 28 -2.00 -12.74 -5.26
N THR A 29 -2.94 -12.84 -6.19
CA THR A 29 -3.41 -11.66 -6.93
C THR A 29 -4.31 -10.82 -6.04
N LEU A 30 -3.94 -9.55 -5.85
CA LEU A 30 -4.72 -8.56 -5.13
C LEU A 30 -5.64 -7.79 -6.09
N PRO A 31 -6.86 -7.42 -5.65
CA PRO A 31 -7.74 -6.56 -6.45
C PRO A 31 -7.12 -5.18 -6.72
N ALA A 32 -6.38 -4.65 -5.74
CA ALA A 32 -5.62 -3.41 -5.83
C ALA A 32 -4.44 -3.39 -4.84
N GLY A 33 -3.37 -2.68 -5.21
CA GLY A 33 -2.16 -2.55 -4.40
C GLY A 33 -1.19 -3.72 -4.55
N ASP A 34 0.03 -3.53 -4.04
CA ASP A 34 1.12 -4.51 -4.14
C ASP A 34 1.25 -5.35 -2.87
N TYR A 35 0.81 -4.83 -1.73
CA TYR A 35 0.87 -5.50 -0.44
C TYR A 35 -0.44 -5.35 0.33
N SER A 36 -0.88 -6.42 0.99
CA SER A 36 -2.03 -6.44 1.89
C SER A 36 -1.81 -7.47 3.02
N ILE A 37 -2.85 -7.78 3.79
CA ILE A 37 -2.85 -8.78 4.85
C ILE A 37 -3.88 -9.85 4.52
N GLU A 38 -3.54 -11.11 4.80
CA GLU A 38 -4.43 -12.24 4.56
C GLU A 38 -5.74 -12.10 5.36
N GLY A 39 -6.88 -12.26 4.69
CA GLY A 39 -8.21 -12.00 5.26
C GLY A 39 -8.65 -10.53 5.24
N PHE A 40 -7.79 -9.61 4.79
CA PHE A 40 -8.04 -8.17 4.69
C PHE A 40 -7.65 -7.60 3.31
N GLU A 41 -7.60 -8.44 2.26
CA GLU A 41 -7.10 -8.12 0.92
C GLU A 41 -7.82 -6.95 0.24
N THR A 42 -9.04 -6.64 0.67
CA THR A 42 -9.87 -5.51 0.18
C THR A 42 -10.09 -4.41 1.21
N ARG A 43 -9.39 -4.47 2.36
CA ARG A 43 -9.54 -3.53 3.47
C ARG A 43 -8.29 -2.74 3.77
N VAL A 44 -7.12 -3.33 3.53
CA VAL A 44 -5.83 -2.63 3.65
C VAL A 44 -4.96 -2.88 2.44
N ALA A 45 -4.29 -1.84 1.94
CA ALA A 45 -3.30 -2.03 0.87
C ALA A 45 -2.18 -0.98 0.90
N VAL A 46 -1.00 -1.39 0.45
CA VAL A 46 0.11 -0.50 0.10
C VAL A 46 0.41 -0.68 -1.39
N GLU A 47 0.33 0.41 -2.15
CA GLU A 47 0.83 0.50 -3.52
C GLU A 47 2.28 1.02 -3.47
N ARG A 48 3.23 0.28 -4.00
CA ARG A 48 4.65 0.65 -4.06
C ARG A 48 4.95 1.30 -5.42
N LYS A 49 5.73 2.37 -5.42
CA LYS A 49 6.32 2.94 -6.63
C LYS A 49 7.76 3.35 -6.45
N SER A 50 8.60 3.07 -7.45
CA SER A 50 9.86 3.79 -7.62
C SER A 50 9.60 5.21 -8.11
N MET A 51 10.59 6.11 -8.01
CA MET A 51 10.48 7.45 -8.65
C MET A 51 10.21 7.34 -10.15
N ALA A 52 10.88 6.42 -10.83
CA ALA A 52 10.74 6.23 -12.27
C ALA A 52 9.31 5.78 -12.64
N ASP A 53 8.75 4.83 -11.90
CA ASP A 53 7.40 4.34 -12.12
C ASP A 53 6.35 5.40 -11.78
N PHE A 54 6.57 6.17 -10.72
CA PHE A 54 5.69 7.27 -10.34
C PHE A 54 5.63 8.33 -11.45
N VAL A 55 6.79 8.78 -11.94
CA VAL A 55 6.87 9.77 -13.03
C VAL A 55 6.30 9.21 -14.34
N SER A 56 6.62 7.95 -14.69
CA SER A 56 6.05 7.26 -15.85
C SER A 56 4.51 7.18 -15.78
N THR A 57 3.98 6.96 -14.59
CA THR A 57 2.54 6.96 -14.33
C THR A 57 1.90 8.31 -14.64
N VAL A 58 2.54 9.42 -14.25
CA VAL A 58 2.03 10.77 -14.55
C VAL A 58 1.94 11.02 -16.07
N ILE A 59 2.95 10.57 -16.83
CA ILE A 59 3.09 10.91 -18.25
C ILE A 59 2.26 9.99 -19.14
N ARG A 60 2.28 8.67 -18.87
CA ARG A 60 1.73 7.64 -19.77
C ARG A 60 0.71 6.74 -19.08
N GLY A 61 0.89 6.47 -17.78
CA GLY A 61 0.12 5.47 -17.04
C GLY A 61 -1.15 5.96 -16.35
N ARG A 62 -1.49 7.26 -16.43
CA ARG A 62 -2.47 7.92 -15.56
C ARG A 62 -3.83 7.21 -15.52
N LYS A 63 -4.38 6.82 -16.68
CA LYS A 63 -5.67 6.13 -16.76
C LYS A 63 -5.68 4.79 -16.02
N ARG A 64 -4.62 3.97 -16.18
CA ARG A 64 -4.52 2.67 -15.51
C ARG A 64 -4.38 2.86 -14.01
N PHE A 65 -3.53 3.78 -13.60
CA PHE A 65 -3.30 4.05 -12.18
C PHE A 65 -4.53 4.62 -11.49
N TYR A 66 -5.29 5.50 -12.16
CA TYR A 66 -6.52 6.05 -11.60
C TYR A 66 -7.58 4.97 -11.34
N LYS A 67 -7.67 3.94 -12.19
CA LYS A 67 -8.54 2.78 -11.91
C LYS A 67 -8.11 2.02 -10.67
N GLU A 68 -6.81 1.98 -10.38
CA GLU A 68 -6.30 1.35 -9.17
C GLU A 68 -6.62 2.21 -7.94
N LEU A 69 -6.42 3.52 -8.01
CA LEU A 69 -6.82 4.47 -6.98
C LEU A 69 -8.33 4.45 -6.68
N GLU A 70 -9.17 4.28 -7.71
CA GLU A 70 -10.61 4.12 -7.53
C GLU A 70 -10.99 2.87 -6.74
N LYS A 71 -10.18 1.81 -6.76
CA LYS A 71 -10.40 0.67 -5.86
C LYS A 71 -9.87 0.98 -4.47
N LEU A 72 -8.64 1.49 -4.37
CA LEU A 72 -7.95 1.76 -3.11
C LEU A 72 -8.71 2.76 -2.23
N ARG A 73 -9.41 3.73 -2.80
CA ARG A 73 -10.21 4.71 -2.02
C ARG A 73 -11.34 4.08 -1.18
N HIS A 74 -11.77 2.87 -1.53
CA HIS A 74 -12.83 2.16 -0.82
C HIS A 74 -12.29 1.29 0.32
N TYR A 75 -10.97 1.20 0.49
CA TYR A 75 -10.34 0.40 1.53
C TYR A 75 -10.36 1.19 2.85
N ASP A 76 -10.44 0.49 3.97
CA ASP A 76 -10.37 1.11 5.31
C ASP A 76 -9.02 1.81 5.55
N ALA A 77 -7.96 1.33 4.91
CA ALA A 77 -6.65 1.97 4.90
C ALA A 77 -5.87 1.63 3.62
N ALA A 78 -5.63 2.61 2.76
CA ALA A 78 -4.74 2.45 1.62
C ALA A 78 -3.70 3.58 1.59
N CYS A 79 -2.52 3.32 1.05
CA CYS A 79 -1.56 4.36 0.72
C CYS A 79 -0.68 4.00 -0.49
N VAL A 80 -0.10 5.03 -1.09
CA VAL A 80 1.01 4.89 -2.04
C VAL A 80 2.30 5.20 -1.30
N VAL A 81 3.30 4.33 -1.44
CA VAL A 81 4.66 4.54 -0.93
C VAL A 81 5.59 4.71 -2.12
N VAL A 82 6.31 5.83 -2.13
CA VAL A 82 7.29 6.18 -3.16
C VAL A 82 8.70 6.03 -2.60
N GLU A 83 9.53 5.24 -3.29
CA GLU A 83 10.94 5.01 -2.96
C GLU A 83 11.82 6.16 -3.46
N ALA A 84 11.57 7.34 -2.91
CA ALA A 84 12.31 8.55 -3.25
C ALA A 84 12.10 9.64 -2.19
N ASN A 85 12.85 10.73 -2.30
CA ASN A 85 12.57 11.94 -1.53
C ASN A 85 11.64 12.87 -2.30
N TYR A 86 10.75 13.56 -1.59
CA TYR A 86 9.93 14.60 -2.21
C TYR A 86 10.77 15.75 -2.78
N ARG A 87 11.94 16.04 -2.18
CA ARG A 87 12.89 17.03 -2.72
C ARG A 87 13.40 16.67 -4.11
N ASP A 88 13.52 15.38 -4.42
CA ASP A 88 13.93 14.93 -5.75
C ASP A 88 12.88 15.31 -6.80
N VAL A 89 11.59 15.33 -6.42
CA VAL A 89 10.53 15.85 -7.29
C VAL A 89 10.69 17.35 -7.51
N LEU A 90 10.90 18.12 -6.44
CA LEU A 90 11.06 19.59 -6.52
C LEU A 90 12.27 19.99 -7.38
N GLY A 91 13.38 19.26 -7.24
CA GLY A 91 14.62 19.50 -7.98
C GLY A 91 14.65 18.89 -9.38
N ALA A 92 13.58 18.26 -9.85
CA ALA A 92 13.55 17.50 -11.10
C ALA A 92 14.65 16.41 -11.19
N CYS A 93 15.02 15.80 -10.05
CA CYS A 93 16.04 14.77 -9.94
C CYS A 93 15.48 13.38 -10.33
N TYR A 94 14.96 13.27 -11.55
CA TYR A 94 14.40 12.03 -12.10
C TYR A 94 14.58 11.98 -13.62
N LYS A 95 14.51 10.77 -14.21
CA LYS A 95 14.77 10.54 -15.63
C LYS A 95 13.53 10.82 -16.49
N SER A 96 13.12 12.07 -16.61
CA SER A 96 12.00 12.50 -17.45
C SER A 96 11.94 14.00 -17.70
N ASP A 97 11.36 14.41 -18.83
CA ASP A 97 11.04 15.81 -19.17
C ASP A 97 9.77 16.33 -18.49
N ALA A 98 9.08 15.53 -17.67
CA ALA A 98 7.90 15.98 -16.97
C ALA A 98 8.24 17.12 -16.01
N HIS A 99 7.55 18.25 -16.14
CA HIS A 99 7.74 19.39 -15.26
C HIS A 99 7.38 19.04 -13.80
N PRO A 100 8.17 19.44 -12.79
CA PRO A 100 7.91 19.15 -11.37
C PRO A 100 6.47 19.46 -10.92
N ASN A 101 5.95 20.63 -11.30
CA ASN A 101 4.56 21.02 -10.99
C ASN A 101 3.51 20.02 -11.46
N THR A 102 3.73 19.31 -12.57
CA THR A 102 2.81 18.28 -13.08
C THR A 102 2.83 17.06 -12.15
N ILE A 103 4.01 16.68 -11.66
CA ILE A 103 4.17 15.58 -10.69
C ILE A 103 3.52 15.96 -9.36
N ILE A 104 3.81 17.16 -8.85
CA ILE A 104 3.25 17.71 -7.61
C ILE A 104 1.72 17.80 -7.67
N GLY A 105 1.17 18.33 -8.78
CA GLY A 105 -0.27 18.38 -8.99
C GLY A 105 -0.91 17.00 -9.03
N THR A 106 -0.21 15.99 -9.58
CA THR A 106 -0.69 14.61 -9.54
C THR A 106 -0.66 14.03 -8.12
N ILE A 107 0.40 14.30 -7.34
CA ILE A 107 0.48 13.91 -5.92
C ILE A 107 -0.71 14.50 -5.16
N ALA A 108 -0.96 15.80 -5.30
CA ALA A 108 -2.09 16.48 -4.66
C ALA A 108 -3.43 15.87 -5.08
N SER A 109 -3.62 15.59 -6.36
CA SER A 109 -4.83 14.94 -6.87
C SER A 109 -5.04 13.54 -6.26
N ILE A 110 -3.99 12.72 -6.14
CA ILE A 110 -4.09 11.39 -5.50
C ILE A 110 -4.57 11.54 -4.04
N ILE A 111 -4.00 12.48 -3.30
CA ILE A 111 -4.32 12.69 -1.88
C ILE A 111 -5.73 13.27 -1.71
N ILE A 112 -6.08 14.30 -2.46
CA ILE A 112 -7.32 15.06 -2.27
C ILE A 112 -8.49 14.41 -3.01
N ASP A 113 -8.33 14.08 -4.28
CA ASP A 113 -9.45 13.64 -5.12
C ASP A 113 -9.78 12.16 -4.89
N PHE A 114 -8.79 11.34 -4.57
CA PHE A 114 -8.98 9.91 -4.28
C PHE A 114 -8.94 9.59 -2.79
N GLY A 115 -8.46 10.49 -1.93
CA GLY A 115 -8.33 10.23 -0.49
C GLY A 115 -7.23 9.23 -0.15
N VAL A 116 -6.27 8.99 -1.06
CA VAL A 116 -5.19 8.01 -0.87
C VAL A 116 -3.90 8.75 -0.54
N PRO A 117 -3.36 8.65 0.69
CA PRO A 117 -2.08 9.29 1.04
C PRO A 117 -0.91 8.80 0.18
N VAL A 118 0.03 9.71 -0.09
CA VAL A 118 1.28 9.41 -0.80
C VAL A 118 2.45 9.71 0.14
N TYR A 119 3.22 8.69 0.50
CA TYR A 119 4.38 8.79 1.38
C TYR A 119 5.68 8.65 0.60
N PHE A 120 6.58 9.63 0.75
CA PHE A 120 7.93 9.58 0.20
C PHE A 120 8.87 9.02 1.26
N CYS A 121 9.37 7.82 1.04
CA CYS A 121 10.10 7.03 2.03
C CYS A 121 11.57 6.86 1.69
N SER A 122 12.19 7.88 1.07
CA SER A 122 13.61 7.97 0.67
C SER A 122 14.11 6.88 -0.26
N ASP A 123 14.14 5.64 0.21
CA ASP A 123 14.69 4.47 -0.47
C ASP A 123 13.85 3.21 -0.20
N ARG A 124 14.25 2.12 -0.83
CA ARG A 124 13.57 0.82 -0.74
C ARG A 124 13.47 0.28 0.69
N GLN A 125 14.51 0.45 1.52
CA GLN A 125 14.54 -0.12 2.87
C GLN A 125 13.60 0.64 3.80
N ALA A 126 13.65 1.97 3.76
CA ALA A 126 12.75 2.82 4.52
C ALA A 126 11.29 2.65 4.07
N ALA A 127 11.05 2.52 2.76
CA ALA A 127 9.72 2.20 2.21
C ALA A 127 9.21 0.82 2.68
N CYS A 128 10.06 -0.21 2.66
CA CYS A 128 9.74 -1.54 3.21
C CYS A 128 9.34 -1.47 4.68
N ARG A 129 10.13 -0.76 5.51
CA ARG A 129 9.83 -0.60 6.94
C ARG A 129 8.52 0.14 7.17
N PHE A 130 8.26 1.20 6.41
CA PHE A 130 7.00 1.93 6.49
C PHE A 130 5.80 1.05 6.11
N ALA A 131 5.90 0.32 4.99
CA ALA A 131 4.85 -0.59 4.53
C ALA A 131 4.54 -1.66 5.59
N TYR A 132 5.58 -2.24 6.20
CA TYR A 132 5.43 -3.17 7.33
C TYR A 132 4.64 -2.54 8.48
N GLU A 133 5.07 -1.38 8.98
CA GLU A 133 4.40 -0.73 10.12
C GLU A 133 2.96 -0.34 9.80
N PHE A 134 2.70 0.14 8.58
CA PHE A 134 1.36 0.50 8.12
C PHE A 134 0.42 -0.71 8.18
N LEU A 135 0.83 -1.84 7.59
CA LEU A 135 0.07 -3.09 7.58
C LEU A 135 -0.12 -3.62 9.02
N MET A 136 0.96 -3.69 9.81
CA MET A 136 0.88 -4.21 11.18
C MET A 136 0.04 -3.33 12.10
N ARG A 137 0.04 -2.01 11.90
CA ARG A 137 -0.80 -1.09 12.69
C ARG A 137 -2.27 -1.25 12.31
N PHE A 138 -2.58 -1.43 11.03
CA PHE A 138 -3.92 -1.80 10.58
C PHE A 138 -4.38 -3.11 11.23
N HIS A 139 -3.59 -4.18 11.11
CA HIS A 139 -3.94 -5.49 11.67
C HIS A 139 -4.22 -5.41 13.17
N ARG A 140 -3.35 -4.76 13.95
CA ARG A 140 -3.55 -4.56 15.40
C ARG A 140 -4.87 -3.87 15.72
N ARG A 141 -5.29 -2.89 14.91
CA ARG A 141 -6.55 -2.16 15.10
C ARG A 141 -7.78 -3.03 14.81
N PHE A 142 -7.73 -3.85 13.78
CA PHE A 142 -8.91 -4.56 13.27
C PHE A 142 -9.03 -6.03 13.72
N ALA A 143 -7.93 -6.70 14.04
CA ALA A 143 -7.96 -8.05 14.63
C ALA A 143 -8.66 -8.06 16.01
N GLN A 144 -8.44 -7.00 16.81
CA GLN A 144 -9.09 -6.82 18.11
C GLN A 144 -10.61 -6.60 18.03
N CYS A 145 -11.11 -6.16 16.87
CA CYS A 145 -12.55 -6.01 16.62
C CYS A 145 -13.20 -7.32 16.17
N GLN A 146 -12.50 -8.18 15.43
CA GLN A 146 -13.03 -9.47 14.99
C GLN A 146 -13.15 -10.47 16.14
N GLU A 147 -12.18 -10.54 17.05
CA GLU A 147 -12.24 -11.42 18.23
C GLU A 147 -13.42 -11.11 19.17
N LYS A 148 -13.92 -9.87 19.17
CA LYS A 148 -15.06 -9.44 20.00
C LYS A 148 -16.43 -9.74 19.36
N GLN A 149 -16.47 -10.10 18.08
CA GLN A 149 -17.71 -10.33 17.34
C GLN A 149 -18.03 -11.82 17.11
N THR A 150 -17.13 -12.73 17.47
CA THR A 150 -17.41 -14.18 17.41
C THR A 150 -18.45 -14.55 18.48
N PRO A 151 -19.64 -15.08 18.13
CA PRO A 151 -20.61 -15.55 19.10
C PRO A 151 -19.98 -16.67 19.94
N ARG A 152 -20.12 -16.62 21.27
CA ARG A 152 -19.93 -17.81 22.10
C ARG A 152 -20.88 -18.87 21.57
N GLN A 153 -20.35 -19.99 21.08
CA GLN A 153 -21.18 -21.16 20.83
C GLN A 153 -21.88 -21.50 22.14
N ASN A 154 -23.20 -21.34 22.18
CA ASN A 154 -24.01 -21.87 23.26
C ASN A 154 -23.92 -23.39 23.17
N SER A 155 -23.13 -24.00 24.05
CA SER A 155 -23.34 -25.37 24.48
C SER A 155 -24.66 -25.42 25.24
N GLY A 156 -25.76 -25.50 24.50
CA GLY A 156 -27.06 -25.91 25.03
C GLY A 156 -27.15 -27.42 24.93
N GLU A 157 -26.70 -28.10 25.98
CA GLU A 157 -27.31 -29.36 26.38
C GLU A 157 -28.71 -29.03 26.89
N GLU A 158 -29.75 -29.54 26.21
CA GLU A 158 -30.99 -30.17 26.73
C GLU A 158 -31.99 -30.38 25.59
#